data_AF-F7RU27-F1
#
_entry.id   AF-F7RU27-F1
#
_cell.length_a   1.000
_cell.length_b   1.000
_cell.length_c   1.000
_cell.angle_alpha   90.00
_cell.angle_beta   90.00
_cell.angle_gamma   90.00
#
_symmetry.space_group_name_H-M   'P 1'
#
loop_
_entity.id
_entity.type
_entity.pdbx_description
1 polymer ?
#
loop_
_entity_poly.entity_id
_entity_poly.type
_entity_poly.pdbx_seq_one_letter_code
_entity_poly.pdbx_strand_id
1 'polypeptide(L)'
;MKAMPLLINLGKVITLIAWLMMAYNLAIPFEGKVAIILNILFGITCIMHCFQVAIFHMLFKTLLPLTKQDYLQVFIFGIFSLLAYRQQVMTQVS
;
A
#
# COMPACT_ATOMS: atom_id res chain seq x y z
N MET A 1 -12.87 -2.68 20.26
CA MET A 1 -12.06 -3.01 19.06
C MET A 1 -11.12 -1.85 18.68
N LYS A 2 -10.14 -1.49 19.52
CA LYS A 2 -9.29 -0.29 19.33
C LYS A 2 -7.91 -0.59 18.71
N ALA A 3 -7.56 -1.87 18.52
CA ALA A 3 -6.23 -2.31 18.06
C ALA A 3 -6.03 -2.27 16.53
N MET A 4 -7.11 -2.37 15.75
CA MET A 4 -7.08 -2.41 14.29
C MET A 4 -6.48 -1.15 13.62
N PRO A 5 -6.82 0.09 14.03
CA PRO A 5 -6.23 1.29 13.43
C PRO A 5 -4.74 1.45 13.75
N LEU A 6 -4.29 1.01 14.93
CA LEU A 6 -2.87 1.04 15.31
C LEU A 6 -2.06 0.09 14.43
N LEU A 7 -2.54 -1.13 14.21
CA LEU A 7 -1.87 -2.10 13.33
C LEU A 7 -1.80 -1.61 11.88
N ILE A 8 -2.89 -1.03 11.37
CA ILE A 8 -2.94 -0.45 10.02
C ILE A 8 -1.93 0.69 9.89
N ASN A 9 -1.88 1.61 10.85
CA ASN A 9 -0.93 2.73 10.80
C ASN A 9 0.52 2.26 10.92
N LEU A 10 0.82 1.31 11.79
CA LEU A 10 2.15 0.71 11.89
C LEU A 10 2.55 0.02 10.58
N GLY A 11 1.64 -0.74 9.98
CA GLY A 11 1.84 -1.37 8.68
C GLY A 11 2.17 -0.34 7.59
N LYS A 12 1.42 0.76 7.52
CA LYS A 12 1.68 1.87 6.59
C LYS A 12 3.07 2.47 6.76
N VAL A 13 3.52 2.68 8.00
CA VAL A 13 4.87 3.21 8.29
C VAL A 13 5.94 2.23 7.81
N ILE A 14 5.80 0.93 8.12
CA ILE A 14 6.74 -0.10 7.68
C ILE A 14 6.79 -0.18 6.15
N THR A 15 5.64 -0.17 5.48
CA THR A 15 5.55 -0.16 4.01
C THR A 15 6.23 1.07 3.42
N LEU A 16 6.07 2.25 4.03
CA LEU A 16 6.73 3.47 3.58
C LEU A 16 8.26 3.37 3.70
N ILE A 17 8.76 2.81 4.81
CA ILE A 17 10.20 2.56 5.01
C ILE A 17 10.72 1.59 3.94
N ALA A 18 9.97 0.51 3.65
CA ALA A 18 10.34 -0.44 2.61
C ALA A 18 10.40 0.22 1.22
N TRP A 19 9.41 1.06 0.88
CA TRP A 19 9.41 1.85 -0.36
C TRP A 19 10.64 2.75 -0.47
N LEU A 20 10.98 3.47 0.60
CA LEU A 20 12.16 4.34 0.65
C LEU A 20 13.45 3.54 0.47
N MET A 21 13.57 2.38 1.13
CA MET A 21 14.75 1.51 1.01
C MET A 21 14.92 0.98 -0.43
N MET A 22 13.84 0.53 -1.06
CA MET A 22 13.88 0.05 -2.44
C MET A 22 14.14 1.18 -3.44
N ALA A 23 13.52 2.34 -3.25
CA ALA A 23 13.78 3.52 -4.08
C ALA A 23 15.21 4.03 -3.93
N TYR A 24 15.74 4.04 -2.70
CA TYR A 24 17.14 4.38 -2.43
C TYR A 24 18.09 3.42 -3.15
N ASN A 25 17.79 2.11 -3.13
CA ASN A 25 18.58 1.10 -3.85
C ASN A 25 18.63 1.32 -5.37
N LEU A 26 17.60 1.94 -5.96
CA LEU A 26 17.61 2.29 -7.39
C LEU A 26 18.56 3.45 -7.71
N ALA A 27 18.70 4.41 -6.79
CA ALA A 27 19.60 5.56 -6.96
C ALA A 27 21.05 5.20 -6.58
N ILE A 28 21.22 4.48 -5.47
CA ILE A 28 22.51 4.05 -4.92
C ILE A 28 22.37 2.57 -4.53
N PRO A 29 22.79 1.63 -5.40
CA PRO A 29 22.61 0.21 -5.14
C PRO A 29 23.43 -0.26 -3.94
N PHE A 30 22.80 -1.04 -3.07
CA PHE A 30 23.49 -1.71 -1.96
C PHE A 30 24.46 -2.78 -2.48
N GLU A 31 25.50 -3.07 -1.72
CA GLU A 31 26.52 -4.02 -2.14
C GLU A 31 26.02 -5.48 -2.19
N GLY A 32 26.51 -6.21 -3.18
CA GLY A 32 26.27 -7.64 -3.33
C GLY A 32 24.84 -8.01 -3.72
N LYS A 33 24.36 -9.15 -3.19
CA LYS A 33 23.06 -9.74 -3.58
C LYS A 33 21.85 -8.94 -3.06
N VAL A 34 22.06 -8.03 -2.10
CA VAL A 34 20.99 -7.23 -1.49
C VAL A 34 20.33 -6.32 -2.53
N ALA A 35 21.11 -5.67 -3.39
CA ALA A 35 20.55 -4.81 -4.44
C ALA A 35 19.67 -5.58 -5.44
N ILE A 36 20.06 -6.80 -5.80
CA ILE A 36 19.28 -7.64 -6.70
C ILE A 36 17.94 -8.01 -6.05
N ILE A 37 17.97 -8.42 -4.79
CA ILE A 37 16.77 -8.77 -4.03
C ILE A 37 15.84 -7.56 -3.90
N LEU A 38 16.36 -6.39 -3.55
CA LEU A 38 15.58 -5.15 -3.42
C LEU A 38 14.97 -4.71 -4.76
N ASN A 39 15.69 -4.87 -5.87
CA ASN A 39 15.16 -4.55 -7.20
C ASN A 39 14.02 -5.50 -7.62
N ILE A 40 14.18 -6.80 -7.35
CA ILE A 40 13.11 -7.79 -7.60
C ILE A 40 11.91 -7.51 -6.70
N LEU A 41 12.14 -7.27 -5.41
CA LEU A 41 11.09 -6.90 -4.46
C LEU A 41 10.37 -5.63 -4.89
N PHE A 42 11.08 -4.63 -5.40
CA PHE A 42 10.49 -3.40 -5.92
C PHE A 42 9.58 -3.69 -7.11
N GLY A 43 10.07 -4.46 -8.09
CA GLY A 43 9.27 -4.86 -9.25
C GLY A 43 8.00 -5.61 -8.87
N ILE A 44 8.11 -6.61 -8.01
CA ILE A 44 6.96 -7.39 -7.51
C ILE A 44 6.00 -6.48 -6.73
N THR A 45 6.53 -5.61 -5.88
CA THR A 45 5.75 -4.67 -5.06
C THR A 45 4.94 -3.73 -5.95
N CYS A 46 5.54 -3.13 -6.97
CA CYS A 46 4.85 -2.29 -7.93
C CYS A 46 3.70 -3.02 -8.62
N ILE A 47 3.95 -4.25 -9.10
CA ILE A 47 2.92 -5.08 -9.76
C ILE A 47 1.77 -5.39 -8.79
N MET A 48 2.10 -5.86 -7.58
CA MET A 48 1.10 -6.19 -6.56
C MET A 48 0.26 -4.97 -6.15
N HIS A 49 0.89 -3.81 -6.00
CA HIS A 49 0.17 -2.58 -5.65
C HIS A 49 -0.71 -2.10 -6.80
N CYS A 50 -0.30 -2.23 -8.07
CA CYS A 50 -1.17 -1.98 -9.22
C CYS A 50 -2.42 -2.87 -9.19
N PHE A 51 -2.27 -4.17 -8.90
CA PHE A 51 -3.42 -5.07 -8.74
C PHE A 51 -4.31 -4.65 -7.58
N GLN A 52 -3.74 -4.24 -6.44
CA GLN A 52 -4.51 -3.76 -5.29
C GLN A 52 -5.29 -2.48 -5.60
N VAL A 53 -4.73 -1.57 -6.41
CA VAL A 53 -5.44 -0.39 -6.90
C VAL A 53 -6.61 -0.77 -7.82
N ALA A 54 -6.43 -1.76 -8.70
CA ALA A 54 -7.52 -2.26 -9.54
C ALA A 54 -8.65 -2.89 -8.70
N ILE A 55 -8.29 -3.69 -7.68
CA ILE A 55 -9.25 -4.26 -6.72
C ILE A 55 -9.97 -3.15 -5.96
N PHE A 56 -9.25 -2.14 -5.48
CA PHE A 56 -9.83 -0.99 -4.79
C PHE A 56 -10.87 -0.27 -5.66
N HIS A 57 -10.52 0.01 -6.91
CA HIS A 57 -11.44 0.62 -7.86
C HIS A 57 -12.71 -0.23 -8.02
N MET A 58 -12.56 -1.54 -8.24
CA MET A 58 -13.70 -2.42 -8.46
C MET A 58 -14.62 -2.52 -7.24
N LEU A 59 -14.05 -2.61 -6.04
CA LEU A 59 -14.82 -2.82 -4.80
C LEU A 59 -15.47 -1.53 -4.29
N PHE A 60 -14.77 -0.40 -4.34
CA PHE A 60 -15.19 0.82 -3.63
C PHE A 60 -15.79 1.91 -4.52
N LYS A 61 -15.67 1.84 -5.86
CA LYS A 61 -16.18 2.89 -6.76
C LYS A 61 -17.68 3.17 -6.62
N THR A 62 -18.47 2.18 -6.20
CA THR A 62 -19.92 2.30 -6.01
C THR A 62 -20.31 2.60 -4.57
N LEU A 63 -19.37 2.48 -3.63
CA LEU A 63 -19.60 2.61 -2.19
C LEU A 63 -19.13 3.96 -1.65
N LEU A 64 -18.10 4.56 -2.25
CA LEU A 64 -17.48 5.79 -1.79
C LEU A 64 -17.16 6.72 -2.98
N PRO A 65 -17.26 8.06 -2.81
CA PRO A 65 -16.78 9.01 -3.81
C PRO A 65 -15.24 8.98 -3.85
N LEU A 66 -14.67 8.18 -4.76
CA LEU A 66 -13.22 8.01 -4.87
C LEU A 66 -12.56 9.19 -5.59
N THR A 67 -11.51 9.75 -4.97
CA THR A 67 -10.65 10.79 -5.54
C THR A 67 -9.33 10.21 -6.05
N LYS A 68 -8.61 10.94 -6.91
CA LYS A 68 -7.29 10.52 -7.42
C LYS A 68 -6.26 10.27 -6.30
N GLN A 69 -6.39 10.97 -5.17
CA GLN A 69 -5.52 10.79 -4.01
C GLN A 69 -5.72 9.42 -3.36
N ASP A 70 -6.92 8.86 -3.39
CA ASP A 70 -7.24 7.57 -2.77
C ASP A 70 -6.56 6.42 -3.52
N TYR A 71 -6.53 6.49 -4.86
CA TYR A 71 -5.78 5.55 -5.69
C TYR A 71 -4.28 5.59 -5.39
N LEU A 72 -3.73 6.80 -5.18
CA LEU A 72 -2.31 6.96 -4.84
C LEU A 72 -2.00 6.41 -3.44
N GLN A 73 -2.90 6.60 -2.48
CA GLN A 73 -2.76 5.98 -1.15
C GLN A 73 -2.79 4.45 -1.23
N VAL A 74 -3.68 3.87 -2.03
CA VAL A 74 -3.70 2.41 -2.23
C VAL A 74 -2.45 1.93 -2.97
N PHE A 75 -1.92 2.70 -3.91
CA PHE A 75 -0.68 2.33 -4.59
C PHE A 75 0.54 2.34 -3.66
N ILE A 76 0.62 3.27 -2.71
CA ILE A 76 1.77 3.37 -1.80
C ILE A 76 1.63 2.39 -0.62
N PHE A 77 0.44 2.29 -0.04
CA PHE A 77 0.22 1.52 1.20
C PHE A 77 -0.43 0.15 0.98
N GLY A 78 -0.89 -0.13 -0.24
CA GLY A 78 -1.41 -1.42 -0.65
C GLY A 78 -2.61 -1.88 0.17
N ILE A 79 -2.52 -3.10 0.68
CA ILE A 79 -3.57 -3.74 1.47
C ILE A 79 -3.93 -2.99 2.75
N PHE A 80 -3.00 -2.25 3.36
CA PHE A 80 -3.31 -1.45 4.56
C PHE A 80 -4.29 -0.32 4.25
N SER A 81 -4.20 0.25 3.04
CA SER A 81 -5.18 1.23 2.57
C SER A 81 -6.55 0.57 2.34
N LEU A 82 -6.57 -0.57 1.63
CA LEU A 82 -7.80 -1.37 1.42
C LEU A 82 -8.52 -1.73 2.72
N LEU A 83 -7.77 -2.16 3.75
CA LEU A 83 -8.32 -2.47 5.07
C LEU A 83 -8.90 -1.24 5.76
N ALA A 84 -8.25 -0.08 5.64
CA ALA A 84 -8.76 1.18 6.18
C ALA A 84 -10.08 1.60 5.51
N TYR A 85 -10.16 1.54 4.18
CA TYR A 85 -11.38 1.85 3.44
C TYR A 85 -12.51 0.84 3.73
N ARG A 86 -12.18 -0.45 3.84
CA ARG A 86 -13.14 -1.46 4.26
C ARG A 86 -13.71 -1.14 5.64
N GLN A 87 -12.86 -0.76 6.60
CA GLN A 87 -13.30 -0.37 7.94
C GLN A 87 -14.20 0.86 7.88
N GLN A 88 -13.83 1.88 7.11
CA GLN A 88 -14.64 3.09 6.92
C GLN A 88 -16.03 2.78 6.37
N VAL A 89 -16.14 1.93 5.33
CA VAL A 89 -17.44 1.51 4.79
C VAL A 89 -18.25 0.76 5.84
N MET A 90 -17.65 -0.21 6.55
CA MET A 90 -18.36 -0.98 7.58
C MET A 90 -18.86 -0.11 8.73
N THR A 91 -18.11 0.94 9.12
CA THR A 91 -18.55 1.87 10.17
C THR A 91 -19.56 2.92 9.70
N GLN A 92 -19.64 3.20 8.40
CA GLN A 92 -20.68 4.09 7.85
C GLN A 92 -22.02 3.38 7.67
N VAL A 93 -22.02 2.05 7.56
CA VAL A 93 -23.21 1.20 7.39
C VAL A 93 -23.79 0.74 8.74
N SER A 94 -23.08 0.96 9.86
CA SER A 94 -23.50 0.64 11.24
C SER A 94 -24.06 1.84 11.98
#